data_AF-A0A1N6BDZ5-F1
#
_entry.id   AF-A0A1N6BDZ5-F1
#
_cell.length_a   1.000
_cell.length_b   1.000
_cell.length_c   1.000
_cell.angle_alpha   90.00
_cell.angle_beta   90.00
_cell.angle_gamma   90.00
#
_symmetry.space_group_name_H-M   'P 1'
#
loop_
_entity.id
_entity.type
_entity.pdbx_description
1 polymer ?
#
loop_
_entity_poly.entity_id
_entity_poly.type
_entity_poly.pdbx_seq_one_letter_code
_entity_poly.pdbx_strand_id
1 'polypeptide(L)'
;MTPETMEKLDRFREEALARDIPTADVERWLGTLHRRATLEPQVNGPVVGRLGGPLMLPPDVPDPEYPLVASLDLAALPQDATELPLPPDGQLLLFGCPEASAWSSAAPLGSAVYIAAGTAVEERWLASATTRTSPATKRYLSFRESCD
;
A
#
# COMPACT_ATOMS: atom_id res chain seq x y z
N MET A 1 -5.90 12.35 12.32
CA MET A 1 -5.93 11.31 13.36
C MET A 1 -7.32 11.31 13.95
N THR A 2 -7.92 10.14 14.09
CA THR A 2 -9.27 10.05 14.68
C THR A 2 -9.18 10.23 16.20
N PRO A 3 -10.29 10.61 16.87
CA PRO A 3 -10.33 10.69 18.34
C PRO A 3 -9.93 9.38 19.01
N GLU A 4 -10.33 8.24 18.43
CA GLU A 4 -9.95 6.90 18.92
C GLU A 4 -8.43 6.68 18.87
N THR A 5 -7.75 7.13 17.81
CA THR A 5 -6.28 7.07 17.75
C THR A 5 -5.66 7.91 18.85
N MET A 6 -6.17 9.11 19.09
CA MET A 6 -5.64 9.99 20.13
C MET A 6 -5.80 9.38 21.53
N GLU A 7 -6.96 8.80 21.84
CA GLU A 7 -7.19 8.08 23.11
C GLU A 7 -6.21 6.91 23.31
N LYS A 8 -5.89 6.18 22.24
CA LYS A 8 -4.89 5.09 22.30
C LYS A 8 -3.49 5.62 22.62
N LEU A 9 -3.09 6.75 22.02
CA LEU A 9 -1.78 7.36 22.30
C LEU A 9 -1.70 7.91 23.74
N ASP A 10 -2.80 8.50 24.24
CA ASP A 10 -2.87 8.99 25.61
C ASP A 10 -2.73 7.84 26.61
N ARG A 11 -3.44 6.73 26.37
CA ARG A 11 -3.30 5.51 27.17
C ARG A 11 -1.87 4.94 27.10
N PHE A 12 -1.24 4.93 25.92
CA PHE A 12 0.16 4.51 25.80
C PHE A 12 1.09 5.37 26.66
N ARG A 13 0.90 6.70 26.64
CA ARG A 13 1.67 7.63 27.45
C ARG A 13 1.52 7.33 28.94
N GLU A 14 0.29 7.15 29.42
CA GLU A 14 0.00 6.82 30.82
C GLU A 14 0.67 5.52 31.27
N GLU A 15 0.55 4.45 30.47
CA GLU A 15 1.15 3.14 30.77
C GLU A 15 2.68 3.15 30.73
N ALA A 16 3.29 3.95 29.85
CA ALA A 16 4.73 4.09 29.76
C ALA A 16 5.31 4.83 30.97
N LEU A 17 4.64 5.91 31.40
CA LEU A 17 5.02 6.67 32.59
C LEU A 17 4.84 5.85 33.87
N ALA A 18 3.79 5.03 33.96
CA ALA A 18 3.57 4.11 35.08
C ALA A 18 4.66 3.02 35.20
N ARG A 19 5.46 2.82 34.15
CA ARG A 19 6.60 1.89 34.09
C ARG A 19 7.96 2.58 34.24
N ASP A 20 7.97 3.82 34.71
CA ASP A 20 9.16 4.66 34.90
C ASP A 20 9.97 4.90 33.61
N ILE A 21 9.33 4.81 32.43
CA ILE A 21 9.97 5.19 31.18
C ILE A 21 10.12 6.72 31.17
N PRO A 22 11.33 7.26 30.88
CA PRO A 22 11.53 8.70 30.84
C PRO A 22 10.58 9.40 29.86
N THR A 23 9.92 10.48 30.31
CA THR A 23 8.98 11.26 29.48
C THR A 23 9.60 11.70 28.16
N ALA A 24 10.88 12.07 28.16
CA ALA A 24 11.60 12.46 26.95
C ALA A 24 11.66 11.34 25.89
N ASP A 25 11.78 10.08 26.32
CA ASP A 25 11.80 8.93 25.42
C ASP A 25 10.39 8.62 24.90
N VAL A 26 9.37 8.71 25.77
CA VAL A 26 7.96 8.51 25.38
C VAL A 26 7.54 9.55 24.33
N GLU A 27 7.80 10.83 24.56
CA GLU A 27 7.45 11.89 23.60
C GLU A 27 8.27 11.79 22.31
N ARG A 28 9.53 11.34 22.39
CA ARG A 28 10.34 11.05 21.21
C ARG A 28 9.71 9.93 20.37
N TRP A 29 9.26 8.84 20.99
CA TRP A 29 8.63 7.73 20.26
C TRP A 29 7.28 8.15 19.67
N LEU A 30 6.45 8.87 20.42
CA LEU A 30 5.20 9.40 19.92
C LEU A 30 5.40 10.36 18.74
N GLY A 31 6.47 11.17 18.77
CA GLY A 31 6.86 12.04 17.67
C GLY A 31 7.36 11.32 16.41
N THR A 32 7.63 10.01 16.49
CA THR A 32 7.96 9.16 15.33
C THR A 32 6.77 8.40 14.76
N LEU A 33 5.59 8.49 15.41
CA LEU A 33 4.39 7.85 14.88
C LEU A 33 3.90 8.63 13.66
N HIS A 34 3.93 7.96 12.52
CA HIS A 34 3.44 8.50 11.26
C HIS A 34 2.05 7.95 10.94
N ARG A 35 1.21 8.77 10.30
CA ARG A 35 -0.06 8.28 9.77
C ARG A 35 0.18 7.22 8.71
N ARG A 36 -0.27 6.00 9.01
CA ARG A 36 -0.20 4.85 8.11
C ARG A 36 -1.57 4.57 7.49
N ALA A 37 -1.59 4.43 6.17
CA ALA A 37 -2.70 3.83 5.46
C ALA A 37 -2.54 2.30 5.45
N THR A 38 -3.59 1.58 5.81
CA THR A 38 -3.65 0.13 5.57
C THR A 38 -4.68 -0.16 4.49
N LEU A 39 -4.30 -0.98 3.53
CA LEU A 39 -5.18 -1.43 2.46
C LEU A 39 -5.63 -2.85 2.76
N GLU A 40 -6.94 -3.04 2.90
CA GLU A 40 -7.51 -4.34 3.25
C GLU A 40 -8.47 -4.83 2.15
N PRO A 41 -8.41 -6.11 1.77
CA PRO A 41 -9.41 -6.70 0.90
C PRO A 41 -10.79 -6.69 1.57
N GLN A 42 -11.85 -6.39 0.80
CA GLN A 42 -13.25 -6.61 1.19
C GLN A 42 -13.73 -5.82 2.41
N VAL A 43 -13.17 -4.64 2.67
CA VAL A 43 -13.69 -3.71 3.68
C VAL A 43 -14.71 -2.74 3.06
N ASN A 44 -15.71 -2.33 3.84
CA ASN A 44 -16.74 -1.34 3.47
C ASN A 44 -16.14 0.09 3.43
N GLY A 45 -15.21 0.34 2.50
CA GLY A 45 -14.59 1.63 2.25
C GLY A 45 -14.48 1.91 0.76
N PRO A 46 -14.02 3.12 0.36
CA PRO A 46 -13.75 3.42 -1.04
C PRO A 46 -12.74 2.40 -1.57
N VAL A 47 -13.05 1.83 -2.74
CA VAL A 47 -12.12 0.94 -3.43
C VAL A 47 -11.01 1.82 -4.00
N VAL A 48 -9.83 1.70 -3.41
CA VAL A 48 -8.65 2.49 -3.79
C VAL A 48 -7.68 1.70 -4.65
N GLY A 49 -7.99 0.43 -4.92
CA GLY A 49 -7.14 -0.41 -5.74
C GLY A 49 -7.63 -1.84 -5.90
N ARG A 50 -6.75 -2.65 -6.49
CA ARG A 50 -7.00 -4.05 -6.81
C ARG A 50 -5.73 -4.87 -6.59
N LEU A 51 -5.88 -6.09 -6.05
CA LEU A 51 -4.80 -7.07 -6.04
C LEU A 51 -4.72 -7.80 -7.39
N GLY A 52 -3.54 -7.77 -8.01
CA GLY A 52 -3.28 -8.23 -9.37
C GLY A 52 -4.21 -7.62 -10.42
N GLY A 53 -4.38 -8.29 -11.55
CA GLY A 53 -5.31 -7.91 -12.61
C GLY A 53 -4.64 -7.69 -13.96
N PRO A 54 -5.38 -7.14 -14.93
CA PRO A 54 -4.76 -6.72 -16.18
C PRO A 54 -3.70 -5.66 -15.89
N LEU A 55 -2.58 -5.76 -16.60
CA LEU A 55 -1.54 -4.76 -16.56
C LEU A 55 -1.95 -3.62 -17.49
N MET A 56 -2.19 -2.44 -16.93
CA MET A 56 -2.54 -1.24 -17.69
C MET A 56 -1.28 -0.40 -17.84
N LEU A 57 -0.56 -0.50 -18.96
CA LEU A 57 0.68 0.23 -19.19
C LEU A 57 0.65 1.02 -20.49
N PRO A 58 1.36 2.17 -20.57
CA PRO A 58 1.57 2.86 -21.83
C PRO A 58 2.28 1.96 -22.85
N PRO A 59 1.98 2.08 -24.16
CA PRO A 59 2.48 1.18 -25.21
C PRO A 59 4.01 1.14 -25.33
N ASP A 60 4.67 2.22 -24.95
CA ASP A 60 6.12 2.42 -25.02
C ASP A 60 6.88 1.88 -23.80
N VAL A 61 6.17 1.54 -22.72
CA VAL A 61 6.79 0.99 -21.50
C VAL A 61 7.06 -0.51 -21.70
N PRO A 62 8.30 -0.98 -21.44
CA PRO A 62 8.63 -2.41 -21.52
C PRO A 62 7.86 -3.22 -20.48
N ASP A 63 7.68 -4.50 -20.75
CA ASP A 63 7.01 -5.39 -19.80
C ASP A 63 7.83 -5.53 -18.50
N PRO A 64 7.18 -5.43 -17.33
CA PRO A 64 7.85 -5.51 -16.05
C PRO A 64 8.35 -6.93 -15.79
N GLU A 65 9.52 -7.02 -15.15
CA GLU A 65 10.16 -8.30 -14.80
C GLU A 65 9.34 -9.12 -13.80
N TYR A 66 8.65 -8.45 -12.88
CA TYR A 66 7.89 -9.07 -11.80
C TYR A 66 6.38 -9.00 -12.04
N PRO A 67 5.61 -9.96 -11.51
CA PRO A 67 4.16 -9.94 -11.62
C PRO A 67 3.55 -8.74 -10.89
N LEU A 68 2.42 -8.26 -11.40
CA LEU A 68 1.63 -7.21 -10.77
C LEU A 68 1.03 -7.74 -9.45
N VAL A 69 1.45 -7.13 -8.34
CA VAL A 69 0.93 -7.43 -7.00
C VAL A 69 -0.34 -6.62 -6.74
N ALA A 70 -0.30 -5.32 -7.02
CA ALA A 70 -1.44 -4.44 -6.80
C ALA A 70 -1.41 -3.22 -7.73
N SER A 71 -2.60 -2.70 -8.03
CA SER A 71 -2.78 -1.39 -8.66
C SER A 71 -3.58 -0.49 -7.72
N LEU A 72 -3.13 0.74 -7.50
CA LEU A 72 -3.79 1.73 -6.66
C LEU A 72 -4.21 2.94 -7.50
N ASP A 73 -5.45 3.40 -7.33
CA ASP A 73 -5.94 4.68 -7.84
C ASP A 73 -5.70 5.74 -6.78
N LEU A 74 -4.79 6.67 -7.05
CA LEU A 74 -4.41 7.71 -6.09
C LEU A 74 -5.52 8.74 -5.89
N ALA A 75 -6.39 8.96 -6.87
CA ALA A 75 -7.53 9.87 -6.74
C ALA A 75 -8.61 9.31 -5.79
N ALA A 76 -8.64 7.99 -5.62
CA ALA A 76 -9.55 7.32 -4.68
C ALA A 76 -8.99 7.26 -3.25
N LEU A 77 -7.70 7.54 -3.04
CA LEU A 77 -7.12 7.62 -1.71
C LEU A 77 -7.63 8.88 -0.99
N PRO A 78 -8.07 8.79 0.27
CA PRO A 78 -8.35 9.99 1.05
C PRO A 78 -7.10 10.87 1.14
N GLN A 79 -7.25 12.17 0.88
CA GLN A 79 -6.15 13.14 0.83
C GLN A 79 -5.27 13.15 2.10
N ASP A 80 -5.88 12.75 3.22
CA ASP A 80 -5.28 12.70 4.55
C ASP A 80 -4.95 11.26 5.00
N ALA A 81 -4.98 10.28 4.11
CA ALA A 81 -4.74 8.87 4.44
C ALA A 81 -3.28 8.56 4.80
N THR A 82 -2.34 9.29 4.18
CA THR A 82 -0.90 9.09 4.38
C THR A 82 -0.19 10.42 4.51
N GLU A 83 0.91 10.44 5.26
CA GLU A 83 1.86 11.58 5.26
C GLU A 83 2.86 11.53 4.10
N LEU A 84 2.71 10.56 3.19
CA LEU A 84 3.56 10.43 2.02
C LEU A 84 3.19 11.50 0.98
N PRO A 85 4.18 12.11 0.30
CA PRO A 85 3.94 13.08 -0.77
C PRO A 85 3.50 12.37 -2.06
N LEU A 86 2.34 11.72 -2.02
CA LEU A 86 1.77 11.03 -3.17
C LEU A 86 1.19 12.05 -4.15
N PRO A 87 1.28 11.80 -5.48
CA PRO A 87 0.50 12.55 -6.45
C PRO A 87 -0.99 12.50 -6.12
N PRO A 88 -1.75 13.58 -6.39
CA PRO A 88 -3.18 13.65 -6.05
C PRO A 88 -4.05 12.73 -6.92
N ASP A 89 -3.53 12.27 -8.05
CA ASP A 89 -4.23 11.43 -9.01
C ASP A 89 -3.26 10.50 -9.77
N GLY A 90 -3.83 9.68 -10.65
CA GLY A 90 -3.12 8.70 -11.43
C GLY A 90 -3.11 7.33 -10.78
N GLN A 91 -2.36 6.41 -11.38
CA GLN A 91 -2.34 5.01 -10.98
C GLN A 91 -0.93 4.60 -10.54
N LEU A 92 -0.83 3.96 -9.38
CA LEU A 92 0.41 3.36 -8.90
C LEU A 92 0.32 1.84 -9.06
N LEU A 93 1.22 1.28 -9.87
CA LEU A 93 1.35 -0.17 -10.07
C LEU A 93 2.52 -0.69 -9.23
N LEU A 94 2.28 -1.74 -8.45
CA LEU A 94 3.26 -2.37 -7.58
C LEU A 94 3.55 -3.77 -8.09
N PHE A 95 4.82 -4.04 -8.38
CA PHE A 95 5.33 -5.31 -8.85
C PHE A 95 6.27 -5.92 -7.82
N GLY A 96 6.25 -7.24 -7.69
CA GLY A 96 7.13 -7.91 -6.75
C GLY A 96 7.15 -9.42 -6.91
N CYS A 97 8.27 -10.02 -6.55
CA CYS A 97 8.42 -11.47 -6.49
C CYS A 97 8.09 -11.95 -5.07
N PRO A 98 7.02 -12.75 -4.87
CA PRO A 98 6.71 -13.30 -3.55
C PRO A 98 7.60 -14.50 -3.17
N GLU A 99 8.48 -14.97 -4.05
CA GLU A 99 9.27 -16.17 -3.80
C GLU A 99 10.46 -15.91 -2.87
N ALA A 100 10.56 -16.72 -1.82
CA ALA A 100 11.66 -16.67 -0.85
C ALA A 100 13.04 -16.91 -1.48
N SER A 101 13.10 -17.62 -2.61
CA SER A 101 14.33 -17.85 -3.40
C SER A 101 14.95 -16.54 -3.88
N ALA A 102 14.11 -15.55 -4.22
CA ALA A 102 14.54 -14.25 -4.71
C ALA A 102 15.21 -13.40 -3.61
N TRP A 103 14.85 -13.61 -2.34
CA TRP A 103 15.36 -12.84 -1.18
C TRP A 103 16.87 -12.99 -0.97
N SER A 104 17.49 -14.03 -1.53
CA SER A 104 18.94 -14.22 -1.45
C SER A 104 19.73 -13.47 -2.53
N SER A 105 19.05 -12.80 -3.46
CA SER A 105 19.68 -12.02 -4.54
C SER A 105 19.94 -10.57 -4.13
N ALA A 106 21.00 -9.97 -4.69
CA ALA A 106 21.27 -8.54 -4.55
C ALA A 106 20.39 -7.66 -5.45
N ALA A 107 19.52 -8.26 -6.26
CA ALA A 107 18.61 -7.55 -7.16
C ALA A 107 17.36 -7.07 -6.40
N PRO A 108 16.77 -5.93 -6.81
CA PRO A 108 15.53 -5.45 -6.20
C PRO A 108 14.39 -6.44 -6.42
N LEU A 109 13.70 -6.84 -5.35
CA LEU A 109 12.63 -7.87 -5.38
C LEU A 109 11.28 -7.37 -5.88
N GLY A 110 11.26 -6.19 -6.50
CA GLY A 110 10.06 -5.50 -6.92
C GLY A 110 10.34 -4.13 -7.50
N SER A 111 9.30 -3.55 -8.08
CA SER A 111 9.34 -2.21 -8.66
C SER A 111 7.98 -1.53 -8.50
N ALA A 112 7.97 -0.21 -8.61
CA ALA A 112 6.76 0.60 -8.63
C ALA A 112 6.75 1.47 -9.89
N VAL A 113 5.60 1.54 -10.56
CA VAL A 113 5.41 2.38 -11.75
C VAL A 113 4.24 3.31 -11.49
N TYR A 114 4.49 4.61 -11.63
CA TYR A 114 3.44 5.62 -11.59
C TYR A 114 3.00 5.98 -13.01
N ILE A 115 1.69 6.00 -13.21
CA ILE A 115 1.04 6.41 -14.46
C ILE A 115 0.23 7.67 -14.15
N ALA A 116 0.63 8.79 -14.74
CA ALA A 116 -0.07 10.06 -14.57
C ALA A 116 -1.51 9.95 -15.09
N ALA A 117 -2.44 10.67 -14.45
CA ALA A 117 -3.83 10.71 -14.89
C ALA A 117 -3.93 11.16 -16.36
N GLY A 118 -4.80 10.49 -17.13
CA GLY A 118 -4.99 10.78 -18.57
C GLY A 118 -3.93 10.18 -19.50
N THR A 119 -2.90 9.49 -18.98
CA THR A 119 -1.96 8.75 -19.82
C THR A 119 -2.69 7.61 -20.53
N ALA A 120 -2.51 7.49 -21.85
CA ALA A 120 -3.07 6.38 -22.61
C ALA A 120 -2.38 5.06 -22.20
N VAL A 121 -3.19 4.04 -21.92
CA VAL A 121 -2.72 2.72 -21.49
C VAL A 121 -3.37 1.62 -22.32
N GLU A 122 -2.65 0.53 -22.49
CA GLU A 122 -3.13 -0.69 -23.12
C GLU A 122 -3.20 -1.80 -22.09
N GLU A 123 -4.24 -2.62 -22.20
CA GLU A 123 -4.41 -3.82 -21.38
C GLU A 123 -3.45 -4.92 -21.86
N ARG A 124 -2.58 -5.37 -20.96
CA ARG A 124 -1.66 -6.49 -21.19
C ARG A 124 -1.91 -7.59 -20.18
N TRP A 125 -1.91 -8.83 -20.67
CA TRP A 125 -1.92 -10.01 -19.82
C TRP A 125 -0.53 -10.63 -19.86
N LEU A 126 0.26 -10.38 -18.81
CA LEU A 126 1.49 -11.16 -18.63
C LEU A 126 1.07 -12.60 -18.33
N ALA A 127 1.54 -13.54 -19.15
CA ALA A 127 1.41 -14.96 -18.87
C ALA A 127 2.22 -15.24 -17.60
N SER A 128 1.57 -15.20 -16.44
CA SER A 128 2.21 -15.57 -15.19
C SER A 128 2.68 -17.02 -15.29
N ALA A 129 3.91 -17.26 -14.85
CA ALA A 129 4.40 -18.62 -14.65
C ALA A 129 3.37 -19.38 -13.79
N THR A 130 2.94 -20.51 -14.33
CA THR A 130 1.90 -21.42 -13.87
C THR A 130 1.67 -21.42 -12.35
N THR A 131 0.63 -20.73 -11.90
CA THR A 131 -0.09 -21.15 -10.69
C THR A 131 -1.58 -21.20 -10.99
N ARG A 132 -2.05 -22.43 -11.19
CA ARG A 132 -3.46 -22.82 -11.29
C ARG A 132 -4.23 -22.23 -10.09
N THR A 133 -4.88 -21.09 -10.31
CA THR A 133 -5.80 -20.50 -9.34
C THR A 133 -7.19 -20.35 -9.98
N SER A 134 -8.15 -20.95 -9.28
CA SER A 134 -9.62 -20.84 -9.39
C SER A 134 -10.15 -19.50 -9.95
N PRO A 135 -11.30 -19.47 -10.65
CA PRO A 135 -11.83 -18.25 -11.25
C PRO A 135 -12.01 -17.11 -10.23
N ALA A 136 -11.28 -16.02 -10.49
CA ALA A 136 -11.64 -14.61 -10.27
C ALA A 136 -12.53 -14.27 -9.05
N THR A 137 -12.06 -14.53 -7.83
CA THR A 137 -12.49 -13.68 -6.71
C THR A 137 -11.88 -12.30 -6.90
N LYS A 138 -12.67 -11.34 -7.37
CA LYS A 138 -12.30 -9.91 -7.40
C LYS A 138 -11.90 -9.48 -5.98
N ARG A 139 -10.60 -9.29 -5.74
CA ARG A 139 -10.06 -8.78 -4.47
C ARG A 139 -9.75 -7.30 -4.63
N TYR A 140 -10.78 -6.50 -4.43
CA TYR A 140 -10.66 -5.05 -4.33
C TYR A 140 -10.01 -4.68 -3.00
N LEU A 141 -9.08 -3.73 -3.06
CA LEU A 141 -8.45 -3.15 -1.89
C LEU A 141 -9.24 -1.91 -1.50
N SER A 142 -9.71 -1.91 -0.26
CA SER A 142 -10.36 -0.76 0.34
C SER A 142 -9.39 -0.15 1.35
N PHE A 143 -9.44 1.17 1.47
CA PHE A 143 -8.70 1.86 2.52
C PHE A 143 -9.32 1.54 3.88
N ARG A 144 -8.49 1.16 4.85
CA ARG A 144 -8.80 1.15 6.27
C ARG A 144 -7.84 2.09 6.98
N GLU A 145 -8.38 3.01 7.77
CA GLU A 145 -7.58 3.72 8.77
C GLU A 145 -7.09 2.67 9.78
N SER A 146 -5.79 2.39 9.80
CA SER A 146 -5.22 1.49 10.82
C SER A 146 -4.77 2.31 12.00
N CYS A 147 -5.43 2.06 13.13
CA CYS A 147 -4.93 2.39 14.44
C CYS A 147 -4.04 1.22 14.90
N ASP A 148 -2.74 1.29 14.66
CA ASP A 148 -1.75 0.50 15.41
C ASP A 148 -0.70 1.45 15.97
#